data_AF-A0AAN8JJ88-F1
#
_entry.id   AF-A0AAN8JJ88-F1
#
_cell.length_a   1.000
_cell.length_b   1.000
_cell.length_c   1.000
_cell.angle_alpha   90.00
_cell.angle_beta   90.00
_cell.angle_gamma   90.00
#
_symmetry.space_group_name_H-M   'P 1'
#
loop_
_entity.id
_entity.type
_entity.pdbx_description
1 polymer ?
#
loop_
_entity_poly.entity_id
_entity_poly.type
_entity_poly.pdbx_seq_one_letter_code
_entity_poly.pdbx_strand_id
1 'polypeptide(L)'
;MKPVEEIILQGDFAENYSYVVQDEIQSFHWENNQATMHPFVAYQRSNDGDLIHRNMCVLSDTKEHSTITVFTFLSVVLPYLKTELPGVKKIHYFTDGCVSQYKNKNNFINLCYHKEDFNQEAERQ
;
A
#
# COMPACT_ATOMS: atom_id res chain seq x y z
N MET A 1 -15.49 18.36 10.26
CA MET A 1 -15.90 17.16 9.51
C MET A 1 -15.17 17.22 8.19
N LYS A 2 -14.25 16.28 7.91
CA LYS A 2 -13.21 16.45 6.89
C LYS A 2 -13.80 16.31 5.47
N PRO A 3 -13.46 17.21 4.53
CA PRO A 3 -14.02 17.22 3.17
C PRO A 3 -13.59 15.98 2.36
N VAL A 4 -14.27 15.74 1.23
CA VAL A 4 -14.02 14.67 0.24
C VAL A 4 -12.59 14.68 -0.34
N GLU A 5 -11.79 15.68 0.02
CA GLU A 5 -10.38 15.84 -0.32
C GLU A 5 -9.43 14.98 0.54
N GLU A 6 -9.93 14.27 1.55
CA GLU A 6 -9.14 13.39 2.41
C GLU A 6 -9.53 11.92 2.22
N ILE A 7 -8.54 11.03 2.22
CA ILE A 7 -8.75 9.56 2.19
C ILE A 7 -7.97 8.87 3.30
N ILE A 8 -8.43 7.68 3.68
CA ILE A 8 -7.65 6.74 4.48
C ILE A 8 -7.09 5.68 3.53
N LEU A 9 -5.78 5.53 3.51
CA LEU A 9 -5.10 4.45 2.80
C LEU A 9 -4.66 3.41 3.82
N GLN A 10 -5.38 2.29 3.84
CA GLN A 10 -5.02 1.13 4.64
C GLN A 10 -4.09 0.23 3.85
N GLY A 11 -2.99 -0.18 4.46
CA GLY A 11 -2.05 -1.15 3.88
C GLY A 11 -1.72 -2.25 4.88
N ASP A 12 -1.61 -3.48 4.38
CA ASP A 12 -1.24 -4.66 5.17
C ASP A 12 -0.40 -5.61 4.29
N PHE A 13 0.53 -6.33 4.90
CA PHE A 13 1.27 -7.38 4.18
C PHE A 13 0.48 -8.68 4.26
N ALA A 14 0.08 -9.21 3.11
CA ALA A 14 -0.41 -10.57 3.04
C ALA A 14 0.77 -11.55 3.15
N GLU A 15 0.47 -12.79 3.55
CA GLU A 15 1.45 -13.88 3.50
C GLU A 15 1.99 -14.05 2.06
N ASN A 16 3.27 -14.41 1.94
CA ASN A 16 3.90 -14.61 0.64
C ASN A 16 3.17 -15.74 -0.11
N TYR A 17 2.71 -15.44 -1.33
CA TYR A 17 2.01 -16.40 -2.18
C TYR A 17 3.02 -17.33 -2.83
N SER A 18 2.95 -18.62 -2.50
CA SER A 18 3.72 -19.65 -3.21
C SER A 18 3.01 -19.97 -4.53
N TYR A 19 3.75 -19.92 -5.64
CA TYR A 19 3.19 -20.32 -6.93
C TYR A 19 2.91 -21.82 -6.91
N VAL A 20 1.66 -22.21 -7.05
CA VAL A 20 1.26 -23.60 -7.24
C VAL A 20 0.84 -23.77 -8.69
N VAL A 21 1.61 -24.54 -9.45
CA VAL A 21 1.28 -24.95 -10.81
C VAL A 21 0.40 -26.21 -10.74
N GLN A 22 -0.62 -26.32 -11.58
CA GLN A 22 -1.57 -27.43 -11.47
C GLN A 22 -0.99 -28.78 -11.96
N ASP A 23 -0.04 -28.73 -12.90
CA ASP A 23 0.71 -29.87 -13.46
C ASP A 23 2.22 -29.70 -13.18
N GLU A 24 2.62 -29.76 -11.91
CA GLU A 24 4.03 -29.62 -11.55
C GLU A 24 4.81 -30.92 -11.78
N ILE A 25 5.97 -30.84 -12.42
CA ILE A 25 6.96 -31.92 -12.39
C ILE A 25 7.48 -32.08 -10.96
N GLN A 26 7.83 -33.31 -10.56
CA GLN A 26 8.20 -33.62 -9.17
C GLN A 26 9.31 -32.69 -8.61
N SER A 27 10.21 -32.17 -9.44
CA SER A 27 11.25 -31.21 -9.03
C SER A 27 10.73 -29.84 -8.59
N PHE A 28 9.50 -29.46 -8.96
CA PHE A 28 8.91 -28.17 -8.60
C PHE A 28 8.44 -28.12 -7.13
N HIS A 29 8.22 -29.26 -6.45
CA HIS A 29 7.96 -29.19 -5.00
C HIS A 29 9.19 -28.76 -4.15
N TRP A 30 10.35 -28.58 -4.79
CA TRP A 30 11.58 -28.05 -4.19
C TRP A 30 11.83 -26.60 -4.61
N GLU A 31 11.08 -26.09 -5.59
CA GLU A 31 11.04 -24.69 -5.98
C GLU A 31 10.22 -23.90 -4.94
N ASN A 32 10.86 -22.92 -4.31
CA ASN A 32 10.23 -22.05 -3.31
C ASN A 32 10.03 -20.64 -3.87
N ASN A 33 9.61 -20.55 -5.13
CA ASN A 33 9.29 -19.27 -5.73
C ASN A 33 7.99 -18.73 -5.10
N GLN A 34 8.08 -17.53 -4.55
CA GLN A 34 6.99 -16.87 -3.87
C GLN A 34 6.93 -15.41 -4.30
N ALA A 35 5.74 -14.85 -4.37
CA ALA A 35 5.53 -13.42 -4.52
C ALA A 35 5.03 -12.80 -3.21
N THR A 36 5.51 -11.61 -2.91
CA THR A 36 4.90 -10.75 -1.91
C THR A 36 3.64 -10.13 -2.50
N MET A 37 2.54 -10.24 -1.76
CA MET A 37 1.30 -9.53 -2.05
C MET A 37 1.09 -8.45 -1.01
N HIS A 38 0.81 -7.23 -1.46
CA HIS A 38 0.56 -6.11 -0.58
C HIS A 38 -0.79 -5.45 -0.92
N PRO A 39 -1.89 -5.89 -0.28
CA PRO A 39 -3.18 -5.25 -0.43
C PRO A 39 -3.19 -3.83 0.14
N PHE A 40 -3.83 -2.93 -0.60
CA PHE A 40 -4.19 -1.60 -0.16
C PHE A 40 -5.70 -1.37 -0.31
N VAL A 41 -6.29 -0.69 0.66
CA VAL A 41 -7.69 -0.23 0.59
C VAL A 41 -7.74 1.27 0.84
N ALA A 42 -8.23 2.01 -0.14
CA ALA A 42 -8.47 3.44 -0.04
C ALA A 42 -9.94 3.69 0.31
N TYR A 43 -10.18 4.24 1.49
CA TYR A 43 -11.49 4.65 1.97
C TYR A 43 -11.70 6.15 1.78
N GLN A 44 -12.84 6.52 1.23
CA GLN A 44 -13.27 7.90 1.04
C GLN A 44 -14.74 8.03 1.39
N ARG A 45 -15.16 9.18 1.90
CA ARG A 45 -16.58 9.48 2.08
C ARG A 45 -17.12 10.24 0.86
N SER A 46 -18.26 9.81 0.33
CA SER A 46 -19.01 10.53 -0.70
C SER A 46 -19.56 11.84 -0.16
N ASN A 47 -19.92 12.76 -1.05
CA ASN A 47 -20.69 13.96 -0.72
C ASN A 47 -22.01 13.63 -0.03
N ASP A 48 -22.62 12.48 -0.38
CA ASP A 48 -23.89 12.01 0.17
C ASP A 48 -23.75 11.33 1.55
N GLY A 49 -22.52 11.21 2.06
CA GLY A 49 -22.22 10.60 3.35
C GLY A 49 -21.94 9.10 3.33
N ASP A 50 -22.05 8.45 2.18
CA ASP A 50 -21.72 7.03 2.00
C ASP A 50 -20.21 6.77 2.03
N LEU A 51 -19.82 5.59 2.53
CA LEU A 51 -18.42 5.14 2.52
C LEU A 51 -18.12 4.43 1.19
N ILE A 52 -17.20 4.99 0.42
CA ILE A 52 -16.68 4.41 -0.82
C ILE A 52 -15.30 3.81 -0.54
N HIS A 53 -15.03 2.63 -1.10
CA HIS A 53 -13.74 1.98 -0.99
C HIS A 53 -13.20 1.61 -2.38
N ARG A 54 -11.87 1.64 -2.53
CA ARG A 54 -11.14 1.13 -3.69
C ARG A 54 -10.05 0.19 -3.22
N ASN A 55 -10.04 -1.01 -3.79
CA ASN A 55 -9.10 -2.07 -3.41
C ASN A 55 -8.00 -2.17 -4.48
N MET A 56 -6.77 -2.30 -4.05
CA MET A 56 -5.60 -2.52 -4.90
C MET A 56 -4.75 -3.63 -4.28
N CYS A 57 -3.96 -4.31 -5.08
CA CYS A 57 -2.97 -5.26 -4.58
C CYS A 57 -1.69 -5.09 -5.41
N VAL A 58 -0.58 -4.81 -4.75
CA VAL A 58 0.74 -4.79 -5.39
C VAL A 58 1.31 -6.20 -5.32
N LEU A 59 1.71 -6.73 -6.48
CA LEU A 59 2.41 -8.00 -6.61
C LEU A 59 3.89 -7.72 -6.85
N SER A 60 4.76 -8.36 -6.09
CA SER A 60 6.22 -8.25 -6.28
C SER A 60 6.90 -9.60 -6.07
N ASP A 61 7.94 -9.84 -6.85
CA ASP A 61 8.88 -10.95 -6.71
C ASP A 61 9.86 -10.78 -5.54
N THR A 62 9.98 -9.57 -4.97
CA THR A 62 10.79 -9.37 -3.77
C THR A 62 10.18 -10.05 -2.56
N LYS A 63 11.02 -10.66 -1.73
CA LYS A 63 10.63 -11.22 -0.42
C LYS A 63 10.97 -10.28 0.74
N GLU A 64 11.60 -9.14 0.45
CA GLU A 64 12.02 -8.20 1.48
C GLU A 64 10.86 -7.36 1.98
N HIS A 65 10.59 -7.47 3.27
CA HIS A 65 9.52 -6.76 3.96
C HIS A 65 10.12 -5.55 4.70
N SER A 66 10.56 -4.55 3.93
CA SER A 66 11.26 -3.37 4.44
C SER A 66 10.51 -2.06 4.17
N THR A 67 10.93 -0.97 4.81
CA THR A 67 10.41 0.38 4.50
C THR A 67 10.70 0.81 3.06
N ILE A 68 11.78 0.32 2.44
CA ILE A 68 12.08 0.61 1.03
C ILE A 68 11.05 -0.08 0.13
N THR A 69 10.70 -1.32 0.45
CA THR A 69 9.64 -2.06 -0.26
C THR A 69 8.31 -1.34 -0.18
N VAL A 70 7.92 -0.89 1.03
CA VAL A 70 6.69 -0.10 1.23
C VAL A 70 6.72 1.19 0.42
N PHE A 71 7.82 1.95 0.45
CA PHE A 71 7.95 3.19 -0.33
C PHE A 71 7.84 2.92 -1.84
N THR A 72 8.44 1.84 -2.31
CA THR A 72 8.37 1.42 -3.72
C THR A 72 6.95 1.09 -4.12
N PHE A 73 6.21 0.36 -3.28
CA PHE A 73 4.79 0.07 -3.53
C PHE A 73 3.95 1.34 -3.56
N LEU A 74 4.17 2.27 -2.62
CA LEU A 74 3.50 3.57 -2.62
C LEU A 74 3.81 4.40 -3.87
N SER A 75 5.04 4.31 -4.41
CA SER A 75 5.42 5.01 -5.63
C SER A 75 4.60 4.59 -6.86
N VAL A 76 3.98 3.41 -6.84
CA VAL A 76 3.07 2.92 -7.88
C VAL A 76 1.60 3.20 -7.52
N VAL A 77 1.23 2.98 -6.26
CA VAL A 77 -0.15 3.11 -5.77
C VAL A 77 -0.62 4.56 -5.76
N LEU A 78 0.22 5.50 -5.32
CA LEU A 78 -0.17 6.91 -5.19
C LEU A 78 -0.46 7.59 -6.54
N PRO A 79 0.36 7.41 -7.60
CA PRO A 79 0.00 7.89 -8.93
C PRO A 79 -1.33 7.33 -9.44
N TYR A 80 -1.57 6.02 -9.27
CA TYR A 80 -2.84 5.40 -9.65
C TYR A 80 -4.03 5.96 -8.85
N LEU A 81 -3.87 6.15 -7.54
CA LEU A 81 -4.91 6.77 -6.73
C LEU A 81 -5.23 8.19 -7.16
N LYS A 82 -4.23 8.98 -7.58
CA LYS A 82 -4.47 10.34 -8.10
C LYS A 82 -5.26 10.34 -9.40
N THR A 83 -5.06 9.36 -10.28
CA THR A 83 -5.86 9.25 -11.51
C THR A 83 -7.30 8.89 -11.19
N GLU A 84 -7.52 8.00 -10.22
CA GLU A 84 -8.85 7.57 -9.79
C GLU A 84 -9.58 8.60 -8.91
N LEU A 85 -8.83 9.42 -8.18
CA LEU A 85 -9.31 10.36 -7.17
C LEU A 85 -8.58 11.72 -7.26
N PRO A 86 -8.78 12.49 -8.35
CA PRO A 86 -8.02 13.72 -8.61
C PRO A 86 -8.26 14.84 -7.59
N GLY A 87 -9.35 14.78 -6.82
CA GLY A 87 -9.69 15.77 -5.78
C GLY A 87 -8.98 15.57 -4.44
N VAL A 88 -8.23 14.48 -4.26
CA VAL A 88 -7.62 14.13 -2.98
C VAL A 88 -6.34 14.90 -2.73
N LYS A 89 -6.30 15.64 -1.63
CA LYS A 89 -5.14 16.45 -1.20
C LYS A 89 -4.40 15.85 -0.02
N LYS A 90 -5.08 15.06 0.80
CA LYS A 90 -4.51 14.49 2.02
C LYS A 90 -4.79 13.01 2.17
N ILE A 91 -3.75 12.26 2.55
CA ILE A 91 -3.81 10.81 2.76
C ILE A 91 -3.51 10.52 4.23
N HIS A 92 -4.38 9.73 4.85
CA HIS A 92 -4.20 9.17 6.19
C HIS A 92 -3.76 7.72 6.07
N TYR A 93 -2.52 7.43 6.44
CA TYR A 93 -2.01 6.07 6.44
C TYR A 93 -2.48 5.32 7.69
N PHE A 94 -3.15 4.20 7.48
CA PHE A 94 -3.56 3.26 8.53
C PHE A 94 -2.91 1.90 8.28
N THR A 95 -1.99 1.49 9.14
CA THR A 95 -1.15 0.29 8.93
C THR A 95 -1.00 -0.49 10.23
N ASP A 96 -0.66 -1.77 10.14
CA ASP A 96 -0.53 -2.70 11.28
C ASP A 96 0.57 -2.32 12.30
N GLY A 97 1.37 -1.29 11.99
CA GLY A 97 2.35 -0.73 12.90
C GLY A 97 3.61 -1.59 13.08
N CYS A 98 3.83 -2.59 12.23
CA CYS A 98 5.04 -3.41 12.25
C CYS A 98 6.31 -2.54 12.19
N VAL A 99 7.30 -2.81 13.04
CA VAL A 99 8.47 -1.94 13.25
C VAL A 99 9.40 -1.90 12.05
N SER A 100 9.63 -3.05 11.39
CA SER A 100 10.49 -3.14 10.21
C SER A 100 9.92 -2.44 8.98
N GLN A 101 8.59 -2.35 8.89
CA GLN A 101 7.89 -1.84 7.71
C GLN A 101 7.38 -0.41 7.92
N TYR A 102 6.64 -0.18 9.00
CA TYR A 102 5.83 1.03 9.21
C TYR A 102 6.25 1.87 10.41
N LYS A 103 6.83 1.28 11.46
CA LYS A 103 7.15 2.00 12.71
C LYS A 103 8.65 2.17 12.92
N ASN A 104 9.29 2.91 12.02
CA ASN A 104 10.70 3.29 12.14
C ASN A 104 11.00 4.70 11.60
N LYS A 105 12.21 5.18 11.86
CA LYS A 105 12.68 6.53 11.48
C LYS A 105 12.58 6.81 9.97
N ASN A 106 12.74 5.78 9.13
CA ASN A 106 12.71 5.96 7.68
C ASN A 106 11.28 6.24 7.21
N ASN A 107 10.28 5.60 7.82
CA ASN A 107 8.88 5.92 7.53
C ASN A 107 8.52 7.35 7.95
N PHE A 108 9.06 7.83 9.08
CA PHE A 108 8.91 9.25 9.46
C PHE A 108 9.54 10.20 8.44
N ILE A 109 10.72 9.88 7.92
CA ILE A 109 11.34 10.66 6.84
C ILE A 109 10.42 10.67 5.61
N ASN A 110 9.91 9.51 5.19
CA ASN A 110 8.98 9.43 4.06
C ASN A 110 7.72 10.28 4.27
N LEU A 111 7.18 10.35 5.50
CA LEU A 111 6.05 11.23 5.83
C LEU A 111 6.43 12.72 5.74
N CYS A 112 7.62 13.10 6.21
CA CYS A 112 8.09 14.48 6.13
C CYS A 112 8.28 14.97 4.69
N TYR A 113 8.82 14.10 3.82
CA TYR A 113 9.07 14.42 2.41
C TYR A 113 7.90 14.06 1.48
N HIS A 114 6.81 13.51 2.01
CA HIS A 114 5.68 13.03 1.22
C HIS A 114 5.07 14.10 0.30
N LYS A 115 5.02 15.35 0.76
CA LYS A 115 4.52 16.47 -0.06
C LYS A 115 5.45 16.81 -1.21
N GLU A 116 6.76 16.66 -1.04
CA GLU A 116 7.75 16.88 -2.08
C GLU A 116 7.74 15.72 -3.09
N ASP A 117 7.71 14.47 -2.60
CA ASP A 117 7.76 13.27 -3.43
C ASP A 117 6.45 13.02 -4.20
N PHE A 118 5.32 13.26 -3.55
CA PHE A 118 4.00 12.88 -4.06
C PHE A 118 3.03 14.06 -4.17
N ASN A 119 3.43 15.30 -3.95
CA ASN A 119 2.54 16.48 -4.08
C ASN A 119 1.21 16.34 -3.31
N GLN A 120 1.21 15.60 -2.21
CA GLN A 120 0.05 15.34 -1.35
C GLN A 120 0.49 15.36 0.10
N GLU A 121 -0.36 15.88 0.97
CA GLU A 121 -0.09 15.86 2.41
C GLU A 121 -0.38 14.47 2.96
N ALA A 122 0.47 14.01 3.88
CA ALA A 122 0.31 12.72 4.52
C ALA A 122 0.32 12.85 6.04
N GLU A 123 -0.50 12.02 6.67
CA GLU A 123 -0.55 11.86 8.12
C GLU A 123 -0.64 10.37 8.42
N ARG A 124 -0.04 9.94 9.54
CA ARG A 124 -0.17 8.58 10.04
C ARG A 124 -1.15 8.56 11.20
N GLN A 125 -2.12 7.65 11.15
CA GLN A 125 -3.06 7.35 12.24
C GLN A 125 -2.50 6.26 13.16
#